data_AF-A0A1I6VU53-F1
#
_entry.id   AF-A0A1I6VU53-F1
#
_cell.length_a   1.000
_cell.length_b   1.000
_cell.length_c   1.000
_cell.angle_alpha   90.00
_cell.angle_beta   90.00
_cell.angle_gamma   90.00
#
_symmetry.space_group_name_H-M   'P 1'
#
loop_
_entity.id
_entity.type
_entity.pdbx_description
1 polymer ?
#
loop_
_entity_poly.entity_id
_entity_poly.type
_entity_poly.pdbx_seq_one_letter_code
_entity_poly.pdbx_strand_id
1 'polypeptide(L)'
;MIKDTRERFNASFSEARYDNMLQDINRDYPNTLDFRVAESPVFIDRDLKNKVLTAFDDIVRQIKKKLMYIGFPIPIGSTCLSPLYPRHTR
;
A
#
# COMPACT_ATOMS: atom_id res chain seq x y z
N MET A 1 -7.63 3.13 -19.48
CA MET A 1 -6.21 2.83 -19.21
C MET A 1 -5.38 3.55 -20.27
N ILE A 2 -4.31 4.24 -19.90
CA ILE A 2 -3.49 4.99 -20.86
C ILE A 2 -2.67 3.99 -21.69
N LYS A 3 -3.08 3.78 -22.94
CA LYS A 3 -2.58 2.69 -23.80
C LYS A 3 -1.08 2.80 -24.08
N ASP A 4 -0.62 3.98 -24.48
CA ASP A 4 0.80 4.26 -24.76
C ASP A 4 1.71 4.01 -23.54
N THR A 5 1.28 4.43 -22.34
CA THR A 5 2.06 4.20 -21.12
C THR A 5 2.17 2.71 -20.78
N ARG A 6 1.10 1.94 -20.99
CA ARG A 6 1.12 0.48 -20.77
C ARG A 6 2.01 -0.24 -21.78
N GLU A 7 1.94 0.15 -23.05
CA GLU A 7 2.78 -0.42 -24.10
C GLU A 7 4.27 -0.18 -23.82
N ARG A 8 4.64 1.05 -23.44
CA ARG A 8 6.02 1.38 -23.05
C ARG A 8 6.48 0.61 -21.83
N PHE A 9 5.64 0.50 -20.80
CA PHE A 9 5.97 -0.26 -19.59
C PHE A 9 6.22 -1.73 -19.93
N ASN A 10 5.29 -2.36 -20.63
CA ASN A 10 5.38 -3.77 -21.02
C ASN A 10 6.61 -4.04 -21.91
N ALA A 11 6.92 -3.14 -22.85
CA ALA A 11 8.10 -3.28 -23.70
C ALA A 11 9.42 -3.22 -22.93
N SER A 12 9.43 -2.54 -21.78
CA SER A 12 10.59 -2.41 -20.89
C SER A 12 10.60 -3.44 -19.74
N PHE A 13 9.59 -4.30 -19.66
CA PHE A 13 9.47 -5.29 -18.59
C PHE A 13 10.49 -6.41 -18.76
N SER A 14 11.03 -6.88 -17.64
CA SER A 14 11.91 -8.04 -17.58
C SER A 14 11.82 -8.67 -16.19
N GLU A 15 11.89 -9.99 -16.11
CA GLU A 15 11.82 -10.74 -14.85
C GLU A 15 12.86 -10.26 -13.82
N ALA A 16 14.11 -10.05 -14.25
CA ALA A 16 15.17 -9.55 -13.37
C ALA A 16 14.86 -8.17 -12.73
N ARG A 17 14.17 -7.27 -13.45
CA ARG A 17 13.74 -5.97 -12.90
C ARG A 17 12.64 -6.14 -11.86
N TYR A 18 11.73 -7.10 -12.08
CA TYR A 18 10.68 -7.42 -11.15
C TYR A 18 11.24 -8.04 -9.86
N ASP A 19 12.17 -8.99 -9.97
CA ASP A 19 12.81 -9.62 -8.82
C ASP A 19 13.61 -8.61 -7.99
N ASN A 20 14.36 -7.72 -8.64
CA ASN A 20 15.06 -6.64 -7.96
C ASN A 20 14.10 -5.71 -7.20
N MET A 21 12.96 -5.37 -7.80
CA MET A 21 11.93 -4.57 -7.13
C MET A 21 11.38 -5.29 -5.88
N LEU A 22 11.12 -6.59 -5.96
CA LEU A 22 10.68 -7.38 -4.80
C LEU A 22 11.75 -7.42 -3.70
N GLN A 23 13.02 -7.57 -4.07
CA GLN A 23 14.13 -7.54 -3.12
C GLN A 23 14.26 -6.18 -2.43
N ASP A 24 14.13 -5.08 -3.18
CA ASP A 24 14.14 -3.73 -2.62
C ASP A 24 13.01 -3.53 -1.60
N ILE A 25 11.79 -3.97 -1.94
CA ILE A 25 10.65 -3.89 -1.03
C ILE A 25 10.89 -4.73 0.22
N ASN A 26 11.38 -5.97 0.08
CA ASN A 26 11.63 -6.85 1.21
C ASN A 26 12.81 -6.36 2.09
N ARG A 27 13.79 -5.68 1.50
CA ARG A 27 14.87 -5.03 2.26
C ARG A 27 14.33 -3.90 3.13
N ASP A 28 13.51 -3.03 2.55
CA ASP A 28 13.02 -1.83 3.22
C ASP A 28 11.90 -2.19 4.24
N TYR A 29 11.13 -3.25 3.96
CA TYR A 29 10.03 -3.72 4.79
C TYR A 29 10.06 -5.26 4.94
N PRO A 30 10.95 -5.80 5.78
CA PRO A 30 11.12 -7.23 5.93
C PRO A 30 9.87 -7.88 6.54
N ASN A 31 9.41 -8.97 5.92
CA ASN A 31 8.24 -9.76 6.36
C ASN A 31 6.90 -9.00 6.41
N THR A 32 6.77 -7.86 5.73
CA THR A 32 5.50 -7.11 5.68
C THR A 32 4.69 -7.39 4.41
N LEU A 33 5.27 -8.09 3.44
CA LEU A 33 4.65 -8.34 2.14
C LEU A 33 3.64 -9.50 2.20
N ASP A 34 2.61 -9.37 3.06
CA ASP A 34 1.47 -10.30 3.11
C ASP A 34 0.53 -10.13 1.89
N PHE A 35 0.73 -9.07 1.11
CA PHE A 35 -0.05 -8.74 -0.08
C PHE A 35 0.71 -9.04 -1.36
N ARG A 36 0.00 -9.55 -2.36
CA ARG A 36 0.57 -9.75 -3.70
C ARG A 36 0.79 -8.40 -4.37
N VAL A 37 2.04 -8.13 -4.77
CA VAL A 37 2.34 -7.00 -5.67
C VAL A 37 1.72 -7.32 -7.02
N ALA A 38 0.88 -6.42 -7.53
CA ALA A 38 0.30 -6.59 -8.85
C ALA A 38 1.40 -6.44 -9.91
N GLU A 39 1.62 -7.47 -10.72
CA GLU A 39 2.60 -7.46 -11.83
C GLU A 39 2.30 -6.39 -12.89
N SER A 40 1.01 -6.03 -13.04
CA SER A 40 0.57 -4.94 -13.91
C SER A 40 0.37 -3.65 -13.12
N PRO A 41 1.17 -2.59 -13.35
CA PRO A 41 0.95 -1.29 -12.72
C PRO A 41 -0.36 -0.65 -13.19
N VAL A 42 -0.99 0.11 -12.29
CA VAL A 42 -2.18 0.90 -12.57
C VAL A 42 -1.75 2.35 -12.83
N PHE A 43 -2.02 2.85 -14.02
CA PHE A 43 -1.75 4.24 -14.39
C PHE A 43 -2.98 5.11 -14.15
N ILE A 44 -2.82 6.12 -13.29
CA ILE A 44 -3.85 7.11 -12.98
C ILE A 44 -3.32 8.52 -13.20
N ASP A 45 -4.19 9.43 -13.62
CA ASP A 45 -3.83 10.85 -13.71
C ASP A 45 -3.69 11.48 -12.31
N ARG A 46 -3.16 12.71 -12.28
CA ARG A 46 -2.88 13.42 -11.03
C ARG A 46 -4.16 13.75 -10.24
N ASP A 47 -5.26 14.04 -10.92
CA ASP A 47 -6.50 14.40 -10.27
C ASP A 47 -7.14 13.18 -9.61
N LEU A 48 -7.13 12.03 -10.30
CA LEU A 48 -7.59 10.77 -9.75
C LEU A 48 -6.69 10.32 -8.59
N LYS A 49 -5.36 10.48 -8.69
CA LYS A 49 -4.43 10.24 -7.59
C LYS A 49 -4.83 11.03 -6.35
N ASN A 50 -5.06 12.33 -6.49
CA ASN A 50 -5.43 13.20 -5.37
C ASN A 50 -6.76 12.77 -4.75
N LYS A 51 -7.77 12.44 -5.56
CA LYS A 51 -9.07 11.95 -5.08
C LYS A 51 -8.93 10.65 -4.27
N VAL A 52 -8.11 9.72 -4.75
CA VAL A 52 -7.86 8.44 -4.07
C VAL A 52 -7.17 8.66 -2.72
N LEU A 53 -6.16 9.53 -2.67
CA LEU A 53 -5.47 9.87 -1.42
C LEU A 53 -6.43 10.53 -0.40
N THR A 54 -7.23 11.50 -0.84
CA THR A 54 -8.23 12.14 0.02
C THR A 54 -9.25 11.14 0.56
N ALA A 55 -9.74 10.23 -0.30
CA ALA A 55 -10.69 9.20 0.12
C ALA A 55 -10.10 8.26 1.19
N PHE A 56 -8.83 7.86 1.03
CA PHE A 56 -8.15 7.04 2.03
C PHE A 56 -7.95 7.78 3.35
N ASP A 57 -7.53 9.05 3.31
CA ASP A 57 -7.41 9.88 4.50
C ASP A 57 -8.74 10.00 5.23
N ASP A 58 -9.85 10.18 4.52
CA ASP A 58 -11.18 10.26 5.09
C ASP A 58 -11.62 8.93 5.72
N ILE A 59 -11.34 7.79 5.09
CA ILE A 59 -11.59 6.46 5.67
C ILE A 59 -10.79 6.27 6.96
N VAL A 60 -9.50 6.58 6.94
CA VAL A 60 -8.63 6.48 8.13
C VAL A 60 -9.13 7.40 9.23
N ARG A 61 -9.55 8.63 8.91
CA ARG A 61 -10.16 9.56 9.86
C ARG A 61 -11.44 8.99 10.46
N GLN A 62 -12.33 8.41 9.66
CA GLN A 62 -13.56 7.79 10.17
C GLN A 62 -13.28 6.62 11.10
N ILE A 63 -12.34 5.74 10.74
CA ILE A 63 -11.94 4.59 11.57
C ILE A 63 -11.33 5.09 12.90
N LYS A 64 -10.39 6.04 12.85
CA LYS A 64 -9.78 6.64 14.05
C LYS A 64 -10.81 7.33 14.94
N LYS A 65 -11.73 8.10 14.34
CA LYS A 65 -12.84 8.76 15.05
C LYS A 65 -13.69 7.73 15.78
N LYS A 66 -14.06 6.62 15.12
CA LYS A 66 -14.83 5.53 15.72
C LYS A 66 -14.09 4.90 16.92
N LEU A 67 -12.78 4.68 16.81
CA LEU A 67 -11.97 4.14 17.91
C LEU A 67 -11.88 5.09 19.11
N MET A 68 -11.89 6.41 18.87
CA MET A 68 -11.87 7.43 19.92
C MET A 68 -13.16 7.47 20.76
N TYR A 69 -14.33 7.20 20.16
CA TYR A 69 -15.60 7.12 20.90
C TYR A 69 -15.83 5.78 21.62
N ILE A 70 -15.06 4.74 21.28
CA ILE A 70 -15.15 3.39 21.87
C ILE A 70 -14.11 3.20 22.99
N GLY A 71 -13.31 4.24 23.30
CA GLY A 71 -12.38 4.22 24.44
C GLY A 71 -11.09 3.42 24.21
N PHE A 72 -10.65 3.26 22.95
CA PHE A 72 -9.36 2.63 22.65
C PHE A 72 -8.32 3.73 22.37
N PRO A 73 -7.45 4.10 23.34
CA PRO A 73 -6.44 5.12 23.12
C PRO A 73 -5.40 4.60 22.14
N ILE A 74 -5.37 5.14 20.92
CA ILE A 74 -4.26 4.94 19.99
C ILE A 74 -3.10 5.80 20.52
N PRO A 75 -1.96 5.23 20.93
CA PRO A 75 -0.82 6.01 21.38
C PRO A 75 -0.34 6.87 20.20
N ILE A 76 -0.45 8.19 20.35
CA ILE A 76 0.04 9.17 19.38
C ILE A 76 1.53 9.35 19.66
N GLY A 77 2.34 8.37 19.28
CA GLY A 77 3.78 8.43 19.50
C GLY A 77 4.48 7.10 19.22
N SER A 78 5.56 7.18 18.44
CA SER A 78 6.54 6.15 18.10
C SER A 78 6.08 4.98 17.22
N THR A 79 6.59 5.01 15.97
CA THR A 79 6.96 3.84 15.15
C THR A 79 5.92 2.74 15.01
N CYS A 80 5.13 2.80 13.93
CA CYS A 80 4.43 1.62 13.41
C CYS A 80 5.44 0.64 12.77
N LEU A 81 6.27 0.00 13.59
CA LEU A 81 6.87 -1.30 13.30
C LEU A 81 6.06 -2.35 14.08
N SER A 82 5.17 -3.06 13.35
CA SER A 82 4.49 -4.34 13.70
C SER A 82 3.47 -4.38 14.87
N PRO A 83 2.62 -5.43 14.97
CA PRO A 83 1.60 -5.87 14.03
C PRO A 83 0.20 -5.77 14.68
N LEU A 84 -0.69 -4.95 14.11
CA LEU A 84 -2.08 -4.84 14.54
C LEU A 84 -2.97 -5.86 13.82
N TYR A 85 -2.72 -7.16 14.00
CA TYR A 85 -3.71 -8.21 13.75
C TYR A 85 -3.38 -9.43 14.62
N PRO A 86 -4.34 -10.00 15.38
CA PRO A 86 -4.14 -11.31 15.98
C PRO A 86 -3.96 -12.32 14.84
N ARG A 87 -2.84 -13.05 14.84
CA ARG A 87 -2.67 -14.24 14.02
C ARG A 87 -3.78 -15.22 14.39
N HIS A 88 -4.85 -15.27 13.59
CA HIS A 88 -5.68 -16.46 13.56
C HIS A 88 -4.87 -17.55 12.88
N THR A 89 -4.15 -18.32 13.68
CA THR A 89 -3.68 -19.64 13.29
C THR A 89 -4.90 -20.48 12.91
N ARG A 90 -4.98 -20.84 11.63
CA ARG A 90 -5.60 -22.09 11.21
C ARG A 90 -4.77 -22.70 10.10
#